data_AF-A0A961IX48-F1
#
_entry.id   AF-A0A961IX48-F1
#
_cell.length_a   1.000
_cell.length_b   1.000
_cell.length_c   1.000
_cell.angle_alpha   90.00
_cell.angle_beta   90.00
_cell.angle_gamma   90.00
#
_symmetry.space_group_name_H-M   'P 1'
#
loop_
_entity.id
_entity.type
_entity.pdbx_description
1 polymer ?
#
loop_
_entity_poly.entity_id
_entity_poly.type
_entity_poly.pdbx_seq_one_letter_code
_entity_poly.pdbx_strand_id
1 'polypeptide(L)'
;WKQPRKFIPDRFADMGEIDRFAYVPFSVGPRVCIGADFAMQEATIILATLLARHRFRLTDAPPPKPKLILTLRPDRDIWLDVKPRRAKAPGTAKRDKARTGASGTRCPAGGEKP
;
A
#
# COMPACT_ATOMS: atom_id res chain seq x y z
N TRP A 1 -4.83 1.45 -23.22
CA TRP A 1 -5.40 0.78 -22.03
C TRP A 1 -6.31 -0.38 -22.43
N LYS A 2 -6.08 -1.60 -21.90
CA LYS A 2 -7.02 -2.75 -22.02
C LYS A 2 -8.02 -2.69 -20.86
N GLN A 3 -9.32 -2.99 -21.09
CA GLN A 3 -10.38 -2.99 -20.05
C GLN A 3 -10.38 -1.74 -19.12
N PRO A 4 -10.50 -0.51 -19.67
CA PRO A 4 -10.25 0.73 -18.94
C PRO A 4 -11.18 0.98 -17.74
N ARG A 5 -12.38 0.38 -17.75
CA ARG A 5 -13.38 0.54 -16.67
C ARG A 5 -13.18 -0.42 -15.49
N LYS A 6 -12.24 -1.36 -15.56
CA LYS A 6 -11.96 -2.29 -14.46
C LYS A 6 -10.81 -1.78 -13.59
N PHE A 7 -10.98 -1.86 -12.28
CA PHE A 7 -9.91 -1.63 -11.31
C PHE A 7 -8.99 -2.87 -11.25
N ILE A 8 -7.79 -2.77 -11.82
CA ILE A 8 -6.80 -3.84 -11.87
C ILE A 8 -5.44 -3.29 -11.40
N PRO A 9 -5.11 -3.41 -10.10
CA PRO A 9 -3.86 -2.89 -9.54
C PRO A 9 -2.59 -3.48 -10.19
N ASP A 10 -2.64 -4.75 -10.56
CA ASP A 10 -1.48 -5.48 -11.13
C ASP A 10 -0.97 -4.88 -12.45
N ARG A 11 -1.74 -4.00 -13.10
CA ARG A 11 -1.28 -3.26 -14.29
C ARG A 11 -0.05 -2.39 -14.03
N PHE A 12 0.14 -1.98 -12.78
CA PHE A 12 1.26 -1.11 -12.39
C PHE A 12 2.47 -1.91 -11.91
N ALA A 13 2.43 -3.24 -11.95
CA ALA A 13 3.57 -4.10 -11.61
C ALA A 13 4.71 -3.98 -12.63
N ASP A 14 4.37 -3.76 -13.90
CA ASP A 14 5.30 -3.40 -14.97
C ASP A 14 4.87 -2.09 -15.61
N MET A 15 5.51 -0.99 -15.21
CA MET A 15 5.20 0.33 -15.76
C MET A 15 5.70 0.51 -17.21
N GLY A 16 6.58 -0.35 -17.72
CA GLY A 16 7.10 -0.26 -19.09
C GLY A 16 6.06 -0.55 -20.17
N GLU A 17 5.02 -1.32 -19.82
CA GLU A 17 3.89 -1.64 -20.70
C GLU A 17 2.84 -0.51 -20.79
N ILE A 18 2.95 0.51 -19.92
CA ILE A 18 2.07 1.69 -19.93
C ILE A 18 2.74 2.79 -20.75
N ASP A 19 2.05 3.25 -21.81
CA ASP A 19 2.52 4.40 -22.59
C ASP A 19 2.84 5.60 -21.67
N ARG A 20 3.99 6.24 -21.95
CA ARG A 20 4.62 7.26 -21.08
C ARG A 20 3.68 8.38 -20.64
N PHE A 21 2.69 8.75 -21.45
CA PHE A 21 1.75 9.83 -21.13
C PHE A 21 0.31 9.36 -20.92
N ALA A 22 0.08 8.05 -20.86
CA ALA A 22 -1.23 7.48 -20.64
C ALA A 22 -1.67 7.46 -19.16
N TYR A 23 -0.79 7.80 -18.22
CA TYR A 23 -1.06 7.90 -16.78
C TYR A 23 -0.31 9.07 -16.14
N VAL A 24 -1.00 10.19 -15.90
CA VAL A 24 -0.40 11.45 -15.41
C VAL A 24 -1.17 12.08 -14.23
N PRO A 25 -1.40 11.36 -13.12
CA PRO A 25 -2.24 11.84 -12.00
C PRO A 25 -1.68 13.07 -11.27
N PHE A 26 -0.35 13.28 -11.32
CA PHE A 26 0.35 14.41 -10.68
C PHE A 26 0.95 15.38 -11.70
N SER A 27 0.48 15.35 -12.95
CA SER A 27 1.10 16.03 -14.10
C SER A 27 2.51 15.52 -14.40
N VAL A 28 3.20 16.14 -15.35
CA VAL A 28 4.59 15.84 -15.75
C VAL A 28 5.32 17.14 -16.15
N GLY A 29 6.65 17.13 -16.11
CA GLY A 29 7.49 18.26 -16.55
C GLY A 29 7.71 19.36 -15.48
N PRO A 30 8.09 20.59 -15.87
CA PRO A 30 8.49 21.66 -14.93
C PRO A 30 7.38 22.12 -13.96
N ARG A 31 6.13 21.74 -14.23
CA ARG A 31 4.95 22.08 -13.42
C ARG A 31 4.30 20.82 -12.84
N VAL A 32 5.07 19.75 -12.66
CA VAL A 32 4.65 18.56 -11.90
C VAL A 32 4.24 18.97 -10.48
N CYS A 33 3.28 18.26 -9.90
CA CYS A 33 2.84 18.50 -8.54
C CYS A 33 4.04 18.41 -7.58
N ILE A 34 4.35 19.52 -6.90
CA ILE A 34 5.42 19.58 -5.90
C ILE A 34 5.20 18.62 -4.72
N GLY A 35 3.94 18.26 -4.46
CA GLY A 35 3.53 17.32 -3.40
C GLY A 35 3.37 15.87 -3.85
N ALA A 36 3.80 15.49 -5.06
CA ALA A 36 3.56 14.14 -5.61
C ALA A 36 4.10 13.03 -4.69
N ASP A 37 5.38 13.12 -4.30
CA ASP A 37 6.01 12.09 -3.46
C ASP A 37 5.43 12.07 -2.04
N PHE A 38 5.12 13.26 -1.49
CA PHE A 38 4.47 13.40 -0.19
C PHE A 38 3.10 12.72 -0.20
N ALA A 39 2.26 13.00 -1.21
CA ALA A 39 0.93 12.41 -1.33
C ALA A 39 0.99 10.88 -1.46
N MET A 40 1.97 10.34 -2.19
CA MET A 40 2.16 8.89 -2.31
C MET A 40 2.55 8.23 -0.99
N GLN A 41 3.45 8.86 -0.22
CA GLN A 41 3.84 8.35 1.10
C GLN A 41 2.66 8.39 2.08
N GLU A 42 1.97 9.53 2.15
CA GLU A 42 0.81 9.73 3.03
C GLU A 42 -0.30 8.71 2.69
N ALA A 43 -0.70 8.59 1.42
CA ALA A 43 -1.73 7.66 0.99
C ALA A 43 -1.36 6.20 1.30
N THR A 44 -0.09 5.83 1.10
CA THR A 44 0.40 4.48 1.41
C THR A 44 0.31 4.18 2.89
N ILE A 45 0.75 5.11 3.75
CA ILE A 45 0.71 4.95 5.21
C ILE A 45 -0.74 4.84 5.68
N ILE A 46 -1.61 5.76 5.26
CA ILE A 46 -3.04 5.74 5.61
C ILE A 46 -3.66 4.40 5.22
N LEU A 47 -3.45 3.96 3.98
CA LEU A 47 -4.02 2.70 3.47
C LEU A 47 -3.48 1.49 4.24
N ALA A 48 -2.16 1.43 4.48
CA ALA A 48 -1.54 0.34 5.23
C ALA A 48 -2.06 0.28 6.67
N THR A 49 -2.17 1.42 7.36
CA THR A 49 -2.69 1.49 8.73
C THR A 49 -4.16 1.07 8.81
N LEU A 50 -5.00 1.56 7.89
CA LEU A 50 -6.42 1.23 7.86
C LEU A 50 -6.64 -0.26 7.55
N LEU A 51 -6.00 -0.79 6.50
CA LEU A 51 -6.17 -2.18 6.08
C LEU A 51 -5.50 -3.19 7.01
N ALA A 52 -4.48 -2.81 7.77
CA ALA A 52 -3.89 -3.67 8.79
C ALA A 52 -4.86 -3.95 9.94
N ARG A 53 -5.69 -2.98 10.29
CA ARG A 53 -6.53 -3.00 11.51
C ARG A 53 -8.02 -3.21 11.24
N HIS A 54 -8.49 -2.96 10.02
CA HIS A 54 -9.93 -2.97 9.71
C HIS A 54 -10.25 -3.71 8.41
N ARG A 55 -11.50 -4.14 8.32
CA ARG A 55 -12.18 -4.62 7.12
C ARG A 55 -13.30 -3.62 6.81
N PHE A 56 -13.39 -3.22 5.55
CA PHE A 56 -14.38 -2.25 5.08
C PHE A 56 -15.37 -2.94 4.15
N ARG A 57 -16.64 -2.58 4.26
CA ARG A 57 -17.69 -2.98 3.33
C ARG A 57 -18.49 -1.74 2.94
N LEU A 58 -18.62 -1.50 1.64
CA LEU A 58 -19.45 -0.41 1.12
C LEU A 58 -20.92 -0.66 1.49
N THR A 59 -21.57 0.34 2.08
CA THR A 59 -23.00 0.27 2.39
C THR A 59 -23.86 0.86 1.28
N ASP A 60 -23.29 1.77 0.49
CA ASP A 60 -24.00 2.45 -0.58
C ASP A 60 -24.22 1.56 -1.81
N ALA A 61 -25.46 1.49 -2.27
CA ALA A 61 -25.85 0.89 -3.54
C ALA A 61 -26.81 1.84 -4.28
N PRO A 62 -26.53 2.26 -5.53
CA PRO A 62 -25.33 1.95 -6.31
C PRO A 62 -24.07 2.67 -5.77
N PRO A 63 -22.85 2.31 -6.22
CA PRO A 63 -21.64 3.06 -5.89
C PRO A 63 -21.73 4.54 -6.27
N PRO A 64 -21.01 5.44 -5.58
CA PRO A 64 -20.97 6.86 -5.93
C PRO A 64 -20.37 7.08 -7.32
N LYS A 65 -20.82 8.12 -8.01
CA LYS A 65 -20.31 8.50 -9.34
C LYS A 65 -19.28 9.61 -9.21
N PRO A 66 -18.29 9.68 -10.12
CA PRO A 66 -17.39 10.82 -10.15
C PRO A 66 -18.14 12.10 -10.55
N LYS A 67 -17.95 13.17 -9.78
CA LYS A 67 -18.45 14.52 -10.07
C LYS A 67 -17.27 15.50 -10.05
N LEU A 68 -17.15 16.27 -11.12
CA LEU A 68 -16.17 17.35 -11.22
C LEU A 68 -16.80 18.64 -10.66
N ILE A 69 -16.15 19.25 -9.68
CA ILE A 69 -16.53 20.59 -9.17
C ILE A 69 -15.34 21.54 -9.34
N LEU A 70 -14.28 21.29 -8.57
CA LEU A 70 -12.96 21.89 -8.76
C LEU A 70 -11.94 20.78 -9.00
N THR A 71 -11.96 19.77 -8.13
CA THR A 71 -11.31 18.48 -8.33
C THR A 71 -12.35 17.40 -8.59
N LEU A 72 -11.90 16.26 -9.13
CA LEU A 72 -12.75 15.08 -9.27
C LEU A 72 -12.98 14.46 -7.88
N ARG A 73 -14.24 14.30 -7.50
CA ARG A 73 -14.62 13.70 -6.22
C ARG A 73 -15.90 12.85 -6.36
N PRO A 74 -16.26 12.05 -5.36
CA PRO A 74 -17.57 11.40 -5.32
C PRO A 74 -18.73 12.42 -5.38
N ASP A 75 -19.84 12.06 -6.01
CA ASP A 75 -21.06 12.87 -6.10
C ASP A 75 -21.82 13.01 -4.77
N ARG A 76 -21.49 12.16 -3.80
CA ARG A 76 -22.02 12.09 -2.43
C ARG A 76 -21.02 11.43 -1.49
N ASP A 77 -21.28 11.52 -0.20
CA ASP A 77 -20.47 10.85 0.83
C ASP A 77 -20.48 9.33 0.64
N ILE A 78 -19.40 8.67 1.06
CA ILE A 78 -19.23 7.22 0.99
C ILE A 78 -19.37 6.64 2.40
N TRP A 79 -20.45 5.91 2.64
CA TRP A 79 -20.66 5.22 3.89
C TRP A 79 -20.09 3.80 3.85
N LEU A 80 -19.36 3.44 4.90
CA LEU A 80 -18.68 2.14 5.03
C LEU A 80 -19.04 1.49 6.37
N ASP A 81 -19.35 0.20 6.33
CA ASP A 81 -19.37 -0.68 7.49
C ASP A 81 -17.93 -1.11 7.80
N VAL A 82 -17.46 -0.81 9.01
CA VAL A 82 -16.07 -1.01 9.44
C VAL A 82 -16.02 -2.04 10.56
N LYS A 83 -15.28 -3.12 10.34
CA LYS A 83 -15.08 -4.19 11.33
C LYS A 83 -13.59 -4.34 11.67
N PRO A 84 -13.21 -4.59 12.93
CA PRO A 84 -11.83 -4.89 13.27
C PRO A 84 -11.31 -6.10 12.46
N ARG A 85 -10.11 -5.98 11.89
CA ARG A 85 -9.38 -7.07 11.27
C ARG A 85 -8.63 -7.81 12.37
N ARG A 86 -9.00 -9.06 12.62
CA ARG A 86 -8.20 -9.93 13.50
C ARG A 86 -6.77 -9.98 12.97
N ALA A 87 -5.81 -9.69 13.84
CA ALA A 87 -4.40 -9.92 13.53
C ALA A 87 -4.24 -11.40 13.16
N LYS A 88 -3.62 -11.68 12.02
CA LYS A 88 -3.17 -13.03 11.75
C LYS A 88 -2.11 -13.32 12.84
N ALA A 89 -2.29 -14.38 13.63
CA ALA A 89 -1.22 -14.86 14.51
C ALA A 89 0.07 -14.91 13.68
N PRO A 90 1.22 -14.46 14.19
CA PRO A 90 2.46 -14.48 13.43
C PRO A 90 2.65 -15.90 12.90
N GLY A 91 2.48 -16.05 11.58
CA GLY A 91 2.70 -17.32 10.93
C GLY A 91 4.12 -17.71 11.25
N THR A 92 4.31 -18.93 11.73
CA THR A 92 5.61 -19.58 11.88
C THR A 92 6.36 -19.37 10.57
N ALA A 93 7.22 -18.35 10.53
CA ALA A 93 8.22 -18.23 9.49
C ALA A 93 9.05 -19.50 9.65
N LYS A 94 8.83 -20.46 8.75
CA LYS A 94 9.67 -21.63 8.64
C LYS A 94 11.06 -21.07 8.40
N ARG A 95 11.90 -21.05 9.46
CA ARG A 95 13.33 -20.84 9.31
C ARG A 95 13.79 -21.96 8.40
N ASP A 96 14.04 -21.65 7.13
CA ASP A 96 14.82 -22.53 6.28
C ASP A 96 16.20 -22.62 6.93
N LYS A 97 16.41 -23.70 7.69
CA LYS A 97 17.72 -24.09 8.20
C LYS A 97 18.54 -24.60 7.02
N ALA A 98 19.07 -23.69 6.21
CA ALA A 98 20.29 -23.98 5.47
C ALA A 98 21.46 -23.70 6.43
N ARG A 99 21.82 -24.71 7.22
CA ARG A 99 22.99 -24.72 8.10
C ARG A 99 23.99 -25.73 7.55
N THR A 100 24.92 -25.26 6.72
CA THR A 100 26.25 -25.85 6.53
C THR A 100 27.16 -24.71 6.04
N GLY A 101 28.29 -24.33 6.65
CA GLY A 101 29.11 -25.05 7.61
C GLY A 101 29.80 -24.12 8.62
N ALA A 102 30.63 -24.76 9.41
CA ALA A 102 31.26 -24.30 10.63
C ALA A 102 32.35 -23.22 10.43
N SER A 103 32.49 -22.34 11.41
CA SER A 103 33.75 -22.05 12.13
C SER A 103 33.47 -20.95 13.16
N GLY A 104 33.50 -21.27 14.46
CA GLY A 104 34.42 -20.65 15.43
C GLY A 104 34.17 -19.14 15.61
N THR A 105 33.62 -18.64 16.72
CA THR A 105 34.27 -18.61 18.04
C THR A 105 33.25 -18.19 19.10
N ARG A 106 33.29 -18.79 20.29
CA ARG A 106 32.38 -18.54 21.42
C ARG A 106 32.61 -17.15 22.04
N CYS A 107 31.53 -16.46 22.40
CA CYS A 107 31.57 -15.34 23.36
C CYS A 107 32.02 -15.84 24.73
N PRO A 108 32.94 -15.14 25.42
CA PRO A 108 33.08 -15.30 26.86
C PRO A 108 32.00 -14.49 27.57
N ALA A 109 31.16 -15.17 28.35
CA ALA A 109 30.44 -14.56 29.45
C ALA A 109 31.35 -14.61 30.69
N GLY A 110 31.50 -13.50 31.39
CA GLY A 110 32.21 -13.42 32.67
C GLY A 110 32.49 -11.97 33.03
N GLY A 111 31.71 -11.42 33.97
CA GLY A 111 32.01 -10.14 34.59
C GLY A 111 32.89 -10.34 35.82
N GLU A 112 33.61 -9.29 36.22
CA GLU A 112 33.75 -8.93 37.64
C GLU A 112 34.28 -7.49 37.73
N LYS A 113 33.75 -6.77 38.72
CA LYS A 113 34.10 -5.41 39.15
C LYS A 113 35.22 -5.52 40.20
N PRO A 114 36.15 -4.58 40.28
CA PRO A 114 36.00 -3.48 41.26
C PRO A 114 36.05 -2.09 40.63
#